data_AF-A0A1A2RTK2-F1
#
_entry.id   AF-A0A1A2RTK2-F1
#
_cell.length_a   1.000
_cell.length_b   1.000
_cell.length_c   1.000
_cell.angle_alpha   90.00
_cell.angle_beta   90.00
_cell.angle_gamma   90.00
#
_symmetry.space_group_name_H-M   'P 1'
#
loop_
_entity.id
_entity.type
_entity.pdbx_description
1 polymer ?
#
loop_
_entity_poly.entity_id
_entity_poly.type
_entity_poly.pdbx_seq_one_letter_code
_entity_poly.pdbx_strand_id
1 'polypeptide(L)'
;MVPLWFTLSALCFVGAGVLLYVDIDRRRGRSRRRKSWARSHGFDYERESADIVKRWKRGVMSTVGDVAAQNVVLGQIRGEAVYIFDLEEVATVIALHRKVGTNVVVDLRLKGLKEPRESDIWLLGAIGPRMVYSTNLDAARRACDRRMVTFAHTAPDSAEIMWNEQNWTLVAMPMTSTRAQWDEGLRTVRQFNDLLRVLPPLPEETVQETGAPAGPRNASPSRPLAPAGRAELPPRRAQQDVAGPLGPDLQSGRHGAEPVRRDQPRSDGRSETIRRPPPSGRNGHQANNYQR
;
A
#
# COMPACT_ATOMS: atom_id res chain seq x y z
N MET A 1 30.76 -39.67 -42.04
CA MET A 1 29.93 -38.54 -41.59
C MET A 1 28.88 -38.93 -40.56
N VAL A 2 28.32 -40.14 -40.59
CA VAL A 2 27.30 -40.65 -39.65
C VAL A 2 27.73 -40.72 -38.16
N PRO A 3 28.93 -41.21 -37.76
CA PRO A 3 29.25 -41.39 -36.33
C PRO A 3 29.40 -40.07 -35.55
N LEU A 4 29.73 -38.96 -36.22
CA LEU A 4 29.82 -37.63 -35.60
C LEU A 4 28.45 -37.10 -35.13
N TRP A 5 27.40 -37.39 -35.90
CA TRP A 5 26.03 -36.99 -35.52
C TRP A 5 25.52 -37.81 -34.33
N PHE A 6 25.91 -39.07 -34.21
CA PHE A 6 25.58 -39.91 -33.06
C PHE A 6 26.28 -39.45 -31.78
N THR A 7 27.56 -39.07 -31.83
CA THR A 7 28.27 -38.55 -30.65
C THR A 7 27.72 -37.19 -30.22
N LEU A 8 27.40 -36.31 -31.17
CA LEU A 8 26.75 -35.03 -30.88
C LEU A 8 25.36 -35.24 -30.27
N SER A 9 24.57 -36.15 -30.81
CA SER A 9 23.24 -36.50 -30.28
C SER A 9 23.32 -37.08 -28.87
N ALA A 10 24.28 -37.98 -28.62
CA ALA A 10 24.53 -38.54 -27.30
C ALA A 10 24.93 -37.44 -26.30
N LEU A 11 25.80 -36.51 -26.69
CA LEU A 11 26.20 -35.37 -25.86
C LEU A 11 25.02 -34.46 -25.54
N CYS A 12 24.18 -34.14 -26.53
CA CYS A 12 22.96 -33.35 -26.32
C CYS A 12 21.98 -34.06 -25.37
N PHE A 13 21.81 -35.38 -25.49
CA PHE A 13 20.91 -36.14 -24.63
C PHE A 13 21.41 -36.19 -23.18
N VAL A 14 22.72 -36.39 -22.97
CA VAL A 14 23.32 -36.30 -21.64
C VAL A 14 23.15 -34.89 -21.06
N GLY A 15 23.42 -33.85 -21.85
CA GLY A 15 23.21 -32.46 -21.43
C GLY A 15 21.76 -32.16 -21.03
N ALA A 16 20.79 -32.62 -21.83
CA ALA A 16 19.37 -32.49 -21.52
C ALA A 16 19.00 -33.24 -20.24
N GLY A 17 19.52 -34.45 -20.03
CA GLY A 17 19.31 -35.22 -18.81
C GLY A 17 19.84 -34.51 -17.55
N VAL A 18 21.02 -33.91 -17.64
CA VAL A 18 21.62 -33.14 -16.53
C VAL A 18 20.78 -31.90 -16.23
N LEU A 19 20.36 -31.14 -17.25
CA LEU A 19 19.53 -29.95 -17.06
C LEU A 19 18.18 -30.29 -16.43
N LEU A 20 17.54 -31.37 -16.88
CA LEU A 20 16.29 -31.87 -16.31
C LEU A 20 16.48 -32.28 -14.84
N TYR A 21 17.57 -32.96 -14.51
CA TYR A 21 17.86 -33.34 -13.12
C TYR A 21 18.02 -32.10 -12.21
N VAL A 22 18.79 -31.10 -12.67
CA VAL A 22 18.97 -29.84 -11.93
C VAL A 22 17.65 -29.10 -11.76
N ASP A 23 16.80 -29.07 -12.78
CA ASP A 23 15.48 -28.43 -12.69
C ASP A 23 14.56 -29.14 -11.70
N ILE A 24 14.48 -30.48 -11.76
CA ILE A 24 13.71 -31.27 -10.81
C ILE A 24 14.19 -31.06 -9.38
N ASP A 25 15.51 -31.07 -9.15
CA ASP A 25 16.06 -30.87 -7.80
C ASP A 25 15.76 -29.46 -7.26
N ARG A 26 15.85 -28.43 -8.11
CA ARG A 26 15.44 -27.06 -7.76
C ARG A 26 13.95 -26.99 -7.39
N ARG A 27 13.07 -27.58 -8.19
CA ARG A 27 11.62 -27.63 -7.94
C ARG A 27 11.30 -28.37 -6.64
N ARG A 28 11.91 -29.54 -6.41
CA ARG A 28 11.75 -30.33 -5.17
C ARG A 28 12.29 -29.59 -3.95
N GLY A 29 13.47 -28.96 -4.07
CA GLY A 29 14.10 -28.17 -3.02
C GLY A 29 13.22 -26.98 -2.60
N ARG A 30 12.64 -26.24 -3.55
CA ARG A 30 11.70 -25.15 -3.29
C ARG A 30 10.46 -25.64 -2.55
N SER A 31 9.84 -26.72 -3.02
CA SER A 31 8.65 -27.31 -2.41
C SER A 31 8.88 -27.71 -0.95
N ARG A 32 10.04 -28.33 -0.66
CA ARG A 32 10.44 -28.68 0.71
C ARG A 32 10.64 -27.45 1.59
N ARG A 33 11.31 -26.41 1.08
CA ARG A 33 11.52 -25.14 1.80
C ARG A 33 10.19 -24.44 2.09
N ARG A 34 9.28 -24.37 1.12
CA ARG A 34 7.93 -23.79 1.30
C ARG A 34 7.12 -24.55 2.33
N LYS A 35 7.10 -25.88 2.26
CA LYS A 35 6.42 -26.74 3.24
C LYS A 35 6.98 -26.57 4.66
N SER A 36 8.30 -26.48 4.80
CA SER A 36 8.94 -26.23 6.10
C SER A 36 8.60 -24.84 6.64
N TRP A 37 8.56 -23.83 5.78
CA TRP A 37 8.21 -22.47 6.15
C TRP A 37 6.74 -22.32 6.56
N ALA A 38 5.82 -22.94 5.80
CA ALA A 38 4.40 -22.99 6.12
C ALA A 38 4.16 -23.58 7.52
N ARG A 39 4.78 -24.73 7.81
CA ARG A 39 4.72 -25.36 9.13
C ARG A 39 5.22 -24.45 10.25
N SER A 40 6.28 -23.67 10.03
CA SER A 40 6.80 -22.74 11.05
C SER A 40 5.87 -21.56 11.35
N HIS A 41 4.97 -21.23 10.42
CA HIS A 41 3.97 -20.19 10.59
C HIS A 41 2.60 -20.73 11.05
N GLY A 42 2.47 -22.06 11.20
CA GLY A 42 1.18 -22.70 11.47
C GLY A 42 0.23 -22.62 10.27
N PHE A 43 0.77 -22.54 9.05
CA PHE A 43 0.00 -22.51 7.82
C PHE A 43 -0.06 -23.90 7.18
N ASP A 44 -1.15 -24.16 6.47
CA ASP A 44 -1.35 -25.37 5.70
C ASP A 44 -0.61 -25.29 4.36
N TYR A 45 -0.13 -26.44 3.88
CA TYR A 45 0.59 -26.55 2.62
C TYR A 45 -0.09 -27.54 1.69
N GLU A 46 -0.38 -27.08 0.49
CA GLU A 46 -0.88 -27.87 -0.63
C GLU A 46 0.13 -27.83 -1.78
N ARG A 47 0.34 -28.96 -2.45
CA ARG A 47 1.33 -29.02 -3.53
C ARG A 47 0.89 -28.23 -4.75
N GLU A 48 -0.39 -28.32 -5.08
CA GLU A 48 -0.98 -27.76 -6.29
C GLU A 48 -2.47 -27.49 -6.07
N SER A 49 -2.97 -26.38 -6.60
CA SER A 49 -4.39 -26.05 -6.60
C SER A 49 -4.74 -25.18 -7.82
N ALA A 50 -5.69 -25.64 -8.63
CA ALA A 50 -6.11 -24.92 -9.83
C ALA A 50 -7.19 -23.86 -9.57
N ASP A 51 -7.97 -24.03 -8.50
CA ASP A 51 -9.17 -23.20 -8.28
C ASP A 51 -8.88 -21.87 -7.60
N ILE A 52 -7.76 -21.74 -6.88
CA ILE A 52 -7.43 -20.50 -6.20
C ILE A 52 -7.08 -19.38 -7.18
N VAL A 53 -6.44 -19.70 -8.30
CA VAL A 53 -5.98 -18.70 -9.29
C VAL A 53 -7.16 -17.99 -9.94
N LYS A 54 -8.29 -18.69 -10.12
CA LYS A 54 -9.53 -18.14 -10.72
C LYS A 54 -10.15 -16.99 -9.92
N ARG A 55 -9.71 -16.77 -8.68
CA ARG A 55 -10.22 -15.72 -7.79
C ARG A 55 -9.68 -14.33 -8.14
N TRP A 56 -8.57 -14.26 -8.85
CA TRP A 56 -7.87 -13.02 -9.19
C TRP A 56 -7.76 -12.88 -10.70
N LYS A 57 -7.78 -11.64 -11.19
CA LYS A 57 -7.83 -11.35 -12.63
C LYS A 57 -6.78 -10.35 -13.10
N ARG A 58 -6.20 -9.56 -12.18
CA ARG A 58 -5.30 -8.44 -12.52
C ARG A 58 -3.86 -8.68 -12.09
N GLY A 59 -2.99 -7.73 -12.45
CA GLY A 59 -1.58 -7.75 -12.09
C GLY A 59 -0.84 -8.83 -12.87
N VAL A 60 -0.12 -9.72 -12.18
CA VAL A 60 0.51 -10.87 -12.86
C VAL A 60 -0.54 -11.86 -13.38
N MET A 61 -1.75 -11.89 -12.81
CA MET A 61 -2.79 -12.85 -13.22
C MET A 61 -3.33 -12.58 -14.61
N SER A 62 -3.23 -11.35 -15.13
CA SER A 62 -3.66 -11.02 -16.49
C SER A 62 -2.61 -11.37 -17.54
N THR A 63 -1.39 -11.69 -17.14
CA THR A 63 -0.31 -12.12 -18.05
C THR A 63 -0.18 -13.63 -18.13
N VAL A 64 -0.53 -14.36 -17.07
CA VAL A 64 -0.63 -15.82 -17.08
C VAL A 64 -1.95 -16.29 -17.67
N GLY A 65 -1.89 -17.38 -18.45
CA GLY A 65 -3.07 -18.11 -18.91
C GLY A 65 -3.63 -19.03 -17.82
N ASP A 66 -4.28 -20.12 -18.24
CA ASP A 66 -4.81 -21.15 -17.34
C ASP A 66 -3.66 -21.98 -16.74
N VAL A 67 -3.04 -21.44 -15.69
CA VAL A 67 -1.90 -22.04 -14.98
C VAL A 67 -2.34 -22.41 -13.56
N ALA A 68 -2.05 -23.63 -13.14
CA ALA A 68 -2.29 -24.08 -11.77
C ALA A 68 -1.31 -23.43 -10.79
N ALA A 69 -1.78 -23.08 -9.60
CA ALA A 69 -0.90 -22.60 -8.54
C ALA A 69 -0.15 -23.78 -7.91
N GLN A 70 1.18 -23.65 -7.79
CA GLN A 70 2.05 -24.63 -7.13
C GLN A 70 2.52 -24.13 -5.77
N ASN A 71 2.95 -25.05 -4.90
CA ASN A 71 3.51 -24.73 -3.59
C ASN A 71 2.62 -23.78 -2.77
N VAL A 72 1.33 -24.09 -2.76
CA VAL A 72 0.29 -23.29 -2.16
C VAL A 72 0.39 -23.39 -0.65
N VAL A 73 0.36 -22.24 0.01
CA VAL A 73 0.30 -22.10 1.45
C VAL A 73 -0.94 -21.33 1.80
N LEU A 74 -1.77 -21.93 2.65
CA LEU A 74 -3.00 -21.34 3.15
C LEU A 74 -2.80 -20.99 4.61
N GLY A 75 -3.07 -19.75 4.97
CA GLY A 75 -2.87 -19.25 6.31
C GLY A 75 -3.90 -18.22 6.72
N GLN A 76 -3.76 -17.75 7.94
CA GLN A 76 -4.52 -16.61 8.45
C GLN A 76 -3.60 -15.67 9.23
N ILE A 77 -3.82 -14.37 9.05
CA ILE A 77 -3.07 -13.32 9.75
C ILE A 77 -4.08 -12.36 10.35
N ARG A 78 -4.12 -12.25 11.69
CA ARG A 78 -5.11 -11.43 12.42
C ARG A 78 -6.57 -11.73 12.01
N GLY A 79 -6.88 -12.98 11.64
CA GLY A 79 -8.20 -13.42 11.17
C GLY A 79 -8.48 -13.16 9.69
N GLU A 80 -7.57 -12.53 8.95
CA GLU A 80 -7.68 -12.38 7.49
C GLU A 80 -6.98 -13.56 6.79
N ALA A 81 -7.64 -14.17 5.80
CA ALA A 81 -7.05 -15.27 5.03
C ALA A 81 -5.86 -14.79 4.20
N VAL A 82 -4.79 -15.57 4.17
CA VAL A 82 -3.61 -15.34 3.32
C VAL A 82 -3.32 -16.57 2.49
N TYR A 83 -3.05 -16.35 1.21
CA TYR A 83 -2.60 -17.37 0.26
C TYR A 83 -1.22 -16.99 -0.23
N ILE A 84 -0.28 -17.94 -0.23
CA ILE A 84 1.02 -17.80 -0.87
C ILE A 84 1.17 -18.93 -1.87
N PHE A 85 1.47 -18.63 -3.12
CA PHE A 85 1.59 -19.66 -4.14
C PHE A 85 2.56 -19.24 -5.23
N ASP A 86 3.04 -20.21 -5.98
CA ASP A 86 3.94 -20.01 -7.10
C ASP A 86 3.15 -20.19 -8.41
N LEU A 87 3.24 -19.21 -9.29
CA LEU A 87 2.87 -19.32 -10.70
C LEU A 87 4.10 -19.80 -11.46
N GLU A 88 3.99 -20.94 -12.12
CA GLU A 88 5.12 -21.59 -12.79
C GLU A 88 5.79 -20.65 -13.80
N GLU A 89 7.11 -20.49 -13.67
CA GLU A 89 7.98 -19.61 -14.46
C GLU A 89 7.65 -18.10 -14.45
N VAL A 90 6.69 -17.65 -13.63
CA VAL A 90 6.27 -16.25 -13.57
C VAL A 90 6.64 -15.58 -12.26
N ALA A 91 5.98 -15.92 -11.16
CA ALA A 91 6.15 -15.22 -9.89
C ALA A 91 5.65 -16.04 -8.70
N THR A 92 6.18 -15.75 -7.51
CA THR A 92 5.53 -16.11 -6.24
C THR A 92 4.57 -14.99 -5.86
N VAL A 93 3.31 -15.32 -5.64
CA VAL A 93 2.25 -14.38 -5.28
C VAL A 93 1.81 -14.60 -3.84
N ILE A 94 1.66 -13.50 -3.12
CA ILE A 94 1.09 -13.44 -1.78
C ILE A 94 -0.20 -12.64 -1.86
N ALA A 95 -1.33 -13.26 -1.56
CA ALA A 95 -2.65 -12.64 -1.56
C ALA A 95 -3.23 -12.60 -0.14
N LEU A 96 -3.55 -11.40 0.34
CA LEU A 96 -4.16 -11.14 1.64
C LEU A 96 -5.61 -10.71 1.46
N HIS A 97 -6.53 -11.31 2.21
CA HIS A 97 -7.93 -10.94 2.21
C HIS A 97 -8.13 -9.58 2.88
N ARG A 98 -8.92 -8.71 2.25
CA ARG A 98 -9.26 -7.38 2.78
C ARG A 98 -10.52 -7.46 3.62
N LYS A 99 -10.53 -6.80 4.78
CA LYS A 99 -11.75 -6.69 5.59
C LYS A 99 -12.86 -5.88 4.91
N VAL A 100 -12.50 -4.86 4.14
CA VAL A 100 -13.44 -3.99 3.42
C VAL A 100 -13.08 -3.99 1.95
N GLY A 101 -14.05 -4.38 1.12
CA GLY A 101 -13.89 -4.43 -0.33
C GLY A 101 -13.93 -3.06 -0.99
N THR A 102 -13.34 -2.92 -2.17
CA THR A 102 -13.34 -1.68 -2.95
C THR A 102 -13.38 -1.95 -4.46
N ASN A 103 -14.03 -1.08 -5.24
CA ASN A 103 -13.99 -1.18 -6.71
C ASN A 103 -12.78 -0.46 -7.32
N VAL A 104 -11.99 0.27 -6.51
CA VAL A 104 -10.81 0.98 -6.99
C VAL A 104 -9.61 0.03 -6.94
N VAL A 105 -8.94 -0.12 -8.08
CA VAL A 105 -7.71 -0.89 -8.18
C VAL A 105 -6.56 0.10 -8.22
N VAL A 106 -5.61 -0.09 -7.32
CA VAL A 106 -4.31 0.59 -7.32
C VAL A 106 -3.25 -0.47 -7.60
N ASP A 107 -2.41 -0.22 -8.60
CA ASP A 107 -1.31 -1.08 -9.00
C ASP A 107 0.00 -0.30 -8.89
N LEU A 108 0.89 -0.80 -8.04
CA LEU A 108 2.19 -0.23 -7.74
C LEU A 108 3.26 -1.23 -8.20
N ARG A 109 3.99 -0.88 -9.25
CA ARG A 109 5.01 -1.75 -9.86
C ARG A 109 6.36 -1.08 -9.94
N LEU A 110 7.44 -1.86 -9.90
CA LEU A 110 8.79 -1.33 -10.12
C LEU A 110 8.92 -0.66 -11.50
N LYS A 111 9.72 0.40 -11.55
CA LYS A 111 10.07 1.07 -12.80
C LYS A 111 10.77 0.08 -13.74
N GLY A 112 10.42 0.12 -15.02
CA GLY A 112 10.96 -0.75 -16.05
C GLY A 112 10.15 -2.04 -16.29
N LEU A 113 9.20 -2.37 -15.41
CA LEU A 113 8.19 -3.37 -15.73
C LEU A 113 7.18 -2.79 -16.73
N LYS A 114 6.65 -3.65 -17.59
CA LYS A 114 5.61 -3.27 -18.56
C LYS A 114 4.41 -2.70 -17.82
N GLU A 115 3.67 -1.79 -18.44
CA GLU A 115 2.44 -1.23 -17.89
C GLU A 115 1.34 -2.30 -17.77
N PRO A 116 0.32 -2.09 -16.93
CA PRO A 116 -0.82 -3.01 -16.87
C PRO A 116 -1.44 -3.14 -18.27
N ARG A 117 -1.92 -4.35 -18.61
CA ARG A 117 -2.49 -4.62 -19.94
C ARG A 117 -3.93 -4.14 -20.06
N GLU A 118 -4.59 -3.97 -18.92
CA GLU A 118 -5.98 -3.61 -18.83
C GLU A 118 -6.21 -2.18 -19.36
N SER A 119 -7.26 -1.96 -20.15
CA SER A 119 -7.54 -0.65 -20.75
C SER A 119 -8.21 0.34 -19.80
N ASP A 120 -8.67 -0.14 -18.63
CA ASP A 120 -9.43 0.62 -17.65
C ASP A 120 -8.57 1.15 -16.49
N ILE A 121 -7.25 1.10 -16.64
CA ILE A 121 -6.28 1.56 -15.64
C ILE A 121 -5.33 2.57 -16.27
N TRP A 122 -5.10 3.67 -15.58
CA TRP A 122 -4.30 4.78 -16.09
C TRP A 122 -3.11 5.08 -15.17
N LEU A 123 -2.03 5.57 -15.76
CA LEU A 123 -0.85 6.00 -15.02
C LEU A 123 -1.17 7.24 -14.17
N LEU A 124 -0.98 7.12 -12.86
CA LEU A 124 -1.06 8.25 -11.94
C LEU A 124 0.27 9.02 -11.88
N GLY A 125 1.39 8.30 -11.79
CA GLY A 125 2.72 8.90 -11.71
C GLY A 125 3.77 7.98 -11.10
N ALA A 126 4.98 8.52 -10.97
CA ALA A 126 6.11 7.83 -10.37
C ALA A 126 6.24 8.17 -8.88
N ILE A 127 6.42 7.14 -8.04
CA ILE A 127 6.76 7.29 -6.62
C ILE A 127 8.05 6.52 -6.35
N GLY A 128 9.16 7.25 -6.20
CA GLY A 128 10.47 6.65 -5.93
C GLY A 128 10.90 5.66 -7.02
N PRO A 129 11.20 4.39 -6.70
CA PRO A 129 11.56 3.37 -7.68
C PRO A 129 10.34 2.73 -8.37
N ARG A 130 9.11 3.18 -8.10
CA ARG A 130 7.87 2.53 -8.54
C ARG A 130 6.96 3.47 -9.34
N MET A 131 6.09 2.87 -10.14
CA MET A 131 5.06 3.52 -10.94
C MET A 131 3.69 3.12 -10.39
N VAL A 132 2.79 4.08 -10.25
CA VAL A 132 1.42 3.87 -9.75
C VAL A 132 0.44 3.99 -10.89
N TYR A 133 -0.41 2.97 -11.04
CA TYR A 133 -1.53 2.93 -11.96
C TYR A 133 -2.82 2.77 -11.15
N SER A 134 -3.93 3.34 -11.63
CA SER A 134 -5.22 3.18 -10.95
C SER A 134 -6.41 3.25 -11.91
N THR A 135 -7.48 2.54 -11.57
CA THR A 135 -8.78 2.65 -12.27
C THR A 135 -9.50 3.94 -11.91
N ASN A 136 -9.16 4.57 -10.78
CA ASN A 136 -9.65 5.89 -10.41
C ASN A 136 -8.48 6.74 -9.90
N LEU A 137 -8.09 7.73 -10.69
CA LEU A 137 -6.93 8.59 -10.39
C LEU A 137 -7.16 9.45 -9.13
N ASP A 138 -8.38 9.91 -8.88
CA ASP A 138 -8.67 10.77 -7.73
C ASP A 138 -8.72 10.00 -6.41
N ALA A 139 -9.24 8.77 -6.43
CA ALA A 139 -9.15 7.87 -5.29
C ALA A 139 -7.70 7.47 -5.01
N ALA A 140 -6.91 7.18 -6.05
CA ALA A 140 -5.50 6.84 -5.89
C ALA A 140 -4.66 8.02 -5.42
N ARG A 141 -4.92 9.26 -5.86
CA ARG A 141 -4.26 10.48 -5.32
C ARG A 141 -4.49 10.63 -3.83
N ARG A 142 -5.72 10.37 -3.36
CA ARG A 142 -6.04 10.40 -1.92
C ARG A 142 -5.33 9.28 -1.15
N ALA A 143 -5.17 8.11 -1.75
CA ALA A 143 -4.43 7.00 -1.15
C ALA A 143 -2.89 7.19 -1.19
N CYS A 144 -2.39 7.96 -2.16
CA CYS A 144 -0.97 8.27 -2.31
C CYS A 144 -0.53 9.43 -1.40
N ASP A 145 -0.72 9.25 -0.09
CA ASP A 145 -0.25 10.19 0.93
C ASP A 145 1.27 10.05 1.19
N ARG A 146 1.78 10.79 2.18
CA ARG A 146 3.18 10.70 2.62
C ARG A 146 3.60 9.28 3.03
N ARG A 147 2.67 8.47 3.55
CA ARG A 147 2.95 7.10 3.99
C ARG A 147 3.12 6.18 2.79
N MET A 148 2.28 6.33 1.76
CA MET A 148 2.45 5.60 0.50
C MET A 148 3.77 5.95 -0.17
N VAL A 149 4.16 7.23 -0.17
CA VAL A 149 5.47 7.66 -0.70
C VAL A 149 6.62 7.00 0.05
N THR A 150 6.58 7.03 1.38
CA THR A 150 7.60 6.38 2.21
C THR A 150 7.64 4.88 1.95
N PHE A 151 6.48 4.23 1.91
CA PHE A 151 6.34 2.80 1.63
C PHE A 151 6.96 2.42 0.28
N ALA A 152 6.69 3.18 -0.78
CA ALA A 152 7.24 2.90 -2.10
C ALA A 152 8.79 2.99 -2.14
N HIS A 153 9.41 3.78 -1.26
CA HIS A 153 10.86 3.86 -1.11
C HIS A 153 11.44 2.77 -0.20
N THR A 154 10.71 2.34 0.84
CA THR A 154 11.20 1.37 1.82
C THR A 154 10.85 -0.08 1.46
N ALA A 155 9.84 -0.29 0.62
CA ALA A 155 9.41 -1.63 0.23
C ALA A 155 10.52 -2.35 -0.56
N PRO A 156 10.77 -3.63 -0.27
CA PRO A 156 11.88 -4.36 -0.87
C PRO A 156 11.71 -4.49 -2.37
N ASP A 157 12.81 -4.47 -3.11
CA ASP A 157 12.78 -4.64 -4.57
C ASP A 157 12.33 -6.04 -5.00
N SER A 158 12.32 -7.01 -4.09
CA SER A 158 11.68 -8.31 -4.34
C SER A 158 10.15 -8.22 -4.46
N ALA A 159 9.52 -7.16 -3.98
CA ALA A 159 8.11 -6.88 -4.24
C ALA A 159 8.00 -6.06 -5.54
N GLU A 160 7.94 -6.80 -6.65
CA GLU A 160 8.00 -6.27 -8.01
C GLU A 160 6.69 -5.56 -8.40
N ILE A 161 5.56 -6.22 -8.13
CA ILE A 161 4.22 -5.73 -8.47
C ILE A 161 3.33 -5.92 -7.25
N MET A 162 2.65 -4.86 -6.83
CA MET A 162 1.71 -4.86 -5.71
C MET A 162 0.40 -4.25 -6.19
N TRP A 163 -0.70 -4.97 -6.06
CA TRP A 163 -2.00 -4.45 -6.50
C TRP A 163 -3.09 -4.89 -5.56
N ASN A 164 -4.24 -4.22 -5.63
CA ASN A 164 -5.44 -4.73 -4.98
C ASN A 164 -6.51 -5.07 -6.01
N GLU A 165 -7.34 -6.03 -5.63
CA GLU A 165 -8.62 -6.28 -6.25
C GLU A 165 -9.72 -5.97 -5.23
N GLN A 166 -10.93 -6.43 -5.50
CA GLN A 166 -12.11 -6.09 -4.71
C GLN A 166 -11.92 -6.44 -3.24
N ASN A 167 -11.67 -7.71 -2.94
CA ASN A 167 -11.53 -8.22 -1.58
C ASN A 167 -10.12 -8.72 -1.27
N TRP A 168 -9.14 -8.41 -2.11
CA TRP A 168 -7.78 -8.95 -2.00
C TRP A 168 -6.73 -7.87 -2.22
N THR A 169 -5.61 -8.00 -1.51
CA THR A 169 -4.39 -7.24 -1.75
C THR A 169 -3.28 -8.22 -2.03
N LEU A 170 -2.58 -8.04 -3.14
CA LEU A 170 -1.63 -8.98 -3.70
C LEU A 170 -0.26 -8.35 -3.87
N VAL A 171 0.76 -9.18 -3.69
CA VAL A 171 2.16 -8.86 -4.00
C VAL A 171 2.74 -10.00 -4.81
N ALA A 172 3.34 -9.68 -5.96
CA ALA A 172 4.12 -10.58 -6.77
C ALA A 172 5.61 -10.36 -6.52
N MET A 173 6.33 -11.46 -6.39
CA MET A 173 7.75 -11.53 -6.11
C MET A 173 8.44 -12.53 -7.06
N PRO A 174 9.75 -12.43 -7.28
CA PRO A 174 10.49 -13.41 -8.08
C PRO A 174 10.33 -14.83 -7.56
N MET A 175 10.25 -15.83 -8.43
CA MET A 175 10.21 -17.25 -8.03
C MET A 175 11.48 -17.75 -7.34
N THR A 176 12.57 -16.99 -7.44
CA THR A 176 13.84 -17.22 -6.75
C THR A 176 13.82 -16.73 -5.30
N SER A 177 12.68 -16.17 -4.84
CA SER A 177 12.53 -15.63 -3.48
C SER A 177 12.82 -16.67 -2.41
N THR A 178 13.54 -16.22 -1.39
CA THR A 178 13.96 -17.00 -0.22
C THR A 178 12.95 -16.91 0.91
N ARG A 179 13.16 -17.73 1.96
CA ARG A 179 12.33 -17.73 3.18
C ARG A 179 12.19 -16.34 3.81
N ALA A 180 13.30 -15.62 3.94
CA ALA A 180 13.32 -14.28 4.52
C ALA A 180 12.53 -13.28 3.67
N GLN A 181 12.61 -13.41 2.34
CA GLN A 181 11.84 -12.58 1.41
C GLN A 181 10.34 -12.91 1.47
N TRP A 182 9.94 -14.16 1.71
CA TRP A 182 8.52 -14.48 1.94
C TRP A 182 8.00 -13.84 3.23
N ASP A 183 8.78 -13.84 4.31
CA ASP A 183 8.43 -13.16 5.56
C ASP A 183 8.31 -11.64 5.35
N GLU A 184 9.20 -11.06 4.55
CA GLU A 184 9.17 -9.65 4.19
C GLU A 184 8.00 -9.32 3.26
N GLY A 185 7.67 -10.20 2.32
CA GLY A 185 6.50 -10.10 1.45
C GLY A 185 5.20 -10.11 2.25
N LEU A 186 5.09 -10.95 3.29
CA LEU A 186 3.96 -10.94 4.22
C LEU A 186 3.85 -9.62 5.00
N ARG A 187 4.96 -8.98 5.37
CA ARG A 187 4.92 -7.65 6.00
C ARG A 187 4.52 -6.59 4.98
N THR A 188 5.05 -6.66 3.78
CA THR A 188 4.83 -5.71 2.68
C THR A 188 3.37 -5.70 2.25
N VAL A 189 2.76 -6.87 2.01
CA VAL A 189 1.33 -6.98 1.62
C VAL A 189 0.42 -6.39 2.69
N ARG A 190 0.77 -6.55 3.98
CA ARG A 190 -0.01 -6.00 5.09
C ARG A 190 0.09 -4.49 5.18
N GLN A 191 1.31 -3.96 5.09
CA GLN A 191 1.54 -2.52 5.06
C GLN A 191 0.82 -1.88 3.87
N PHE A 192 0.91 -2.49 2.70
CA PHE A 192 0.21 -2.04 1.50
C PHE A 192 -1.31 -2.10 1.68
N ASN A 193 -1.84 -3.21 2.21
CA ASN A 193 -3.26 -3.34 2.52
C ASN A 193 -3.74 -2.25 3.48
N ASP A 194 -2.96 -1.94 4.53
CA ASP A 194 -3.26 -0.91 5.51
C ASP A 194 -3.31 0.50 4.90
N LEU A 195 -2.41 0.80 3.95
CA LEU A 195 -2.43 2.06 3.20
C LEU A 195 -3.67 2.16 2.29
N LEU A 196 -4.09 1.05 1.70
CA LEU A 196 -5.25 0.99 0.82
C LEU A 196 -6.60 0.93 1.56
N ARG A 197 -6.62 1.01 2.90
CA ARG A 197 -7.89 1.08 3.67
C ARG A 197 -8.66 2.39 3.43
N VAL A 198 -7.98 3.42 2.91
CA VAL A 198 -8.57 4.73 2.61
C VAL A 198 -9.35 4.75 1.28
N LEU A 199 -9.30 3.66 0.51
CA LEU A 199 -10.07 3.53 -0.72
C LEU A 199 -11.57 3.49 -0.41
N PRO A 200 -12.41 4.05 -1.31
CA PRO A 200 -13.84 4.06 -1.09
C PRO A 200 -14.35 2.62 -0.97
N PRO A 201 -15.20 2.32 0.04
CA PRO A 201 -15.81 1.01 0.13
C PRO A 201 -16.70 0.77 -1.09
N LEU A 202 -17.04 -0.49 -1.32
CA LEU A 202 -18.12 -0.81 -2.24
C LEU A 202 -19.37 -0.01 -1.82
N PRO A 203 -20.08 0.62 -2.77
CA PRO A 203 -21.41 1.12 -2.46
C PRO A 203 -22.18 -0.08 -1.91
N GLU A 204 -22.74 0.05 -0.71
CA GLU A 204 -23.66 -0.96 -0.23
C GLU A 204 -24.70 -1.10 -1.33
N GLU A 205 -24.80 -2.28 -1.93
CA GLU A 205 -26.06 -2.70 -2.51
C GLU A 205 -26.99 -2.70 -1.31
N THR A 206 -27.60 -1.55 -1.02
CA THR A 206 -28.86 -1.51 -0.31
C THR A 206 -29.66 -2.57 -1.02
N VAL A 207 -29.84 -3.70 -0.34
CA VAL A 207 -30.90 -4.63 -0.62
C VAL A 207 -32.12 -3.74 -0.65
N GLN A 208 -32.49 -3.29 -1.85
CA GLN A 208 -33.79 -2.75 -2.09
C GLN A 208 -34.68 -3.84 -1.56
N GLU A 209 -35.42 -3.52 -0.51
CA GLU A 209 -36.56 -4.30 -0.06
C GLU A 209 -37.42 -4.57 -1.29
N THR A 210 -37.17 -5.70 -1.94
CA THR A 210 -38.08 -6.30 -2.91
C THR A 210 -39.25 -6.83 -2.08
N GLY A 211 -40.13 -5.92 -1.65
CA GLY A 211 -41.21 -6.28 -0.76
C GLY A 211 -41.92 -5.17 0.02
N ALA A 212 -41.88 -3.90 -0.39
CA ALA A 212 -42.83 -2.91 0.11
C ALA A 212 -43.40 -2.09 -1.06
N PRO A 213 -44.74 -2.09 -1.30
CA PRO A 213 -45.34 -1.26 -2.33
C PRO A 213 -44.99 0.19 -2.09
N ALA A 214 -44.75 0.92 -3.18
CA ALA A 214 -44.61 2.37 -3.19
C ALA A 214 -45.78 3.02 -2.44
N GLY A 215 -45.55 3.35 -1.16
CA GLY A 215 -46.43 4.22 -0.39
C GLY A 215 -46.37 5.64 -0.99
N PRO A 216 -47.50 6.36 -1.08
CA PRO A 216 -47.51 7.69 -1.67
C PRO A 216 -46.49 8.59 -0.98
N ARG A 217 -45.76 9.33 -1.80
CA ARG A 217 -44.86 10.41 -1.40
C ARG A 217 -45.60 11.32 -0.41
N ASN A 218 -45.27 11.22 0.88
CA ASN A 218 -45.60 12.27 1.84
C ASN A 218 -44.67 13.45 1.56
N ALA A 219 -45.05 14.24 0.54
CA ALA A 219 -44.62 15.61 0.41
C ALA A 219 -44.94 16.31 1.72
N SER A 220 -43.91 16.78 2.42
CA SER A 220 -44.05 17.68 3.55
C SER A 220 -45.00 18.81 3.15
N PRO A 221 -46.09 19.05 3.90
CA PRO A 221 -47.02 20.11 3.56
C PRO A 221 -46.29 21.45 3.63
N SER A 222 -46.34 22.16 2.52
CA SER A 222 -45.99 23.55 2.33
C SER A 222 -46.29 24.36 3.58
N ARG A 223 -45.26 24.91 4.23
CA ARG A 223 -45.40 25.94 5.26
C ARG A 223 -46.15 27.13 4.62
N PRO A 224 -47.35 27.50 5.07
CA PRO A 224 -48.03 28.66 4.51
C PRO A 224 -47.26 29.93 4.90
N LEU A 225 -46.91 30.75 3.90
CA LEU A 225 -46.48 32.13 4.09
C LEU A 225 -47.58 32.87 4.87
N ALA A 226 -47.24 33.39 6.05
CA ALA A 226 -48.12 34.31 6.77
C ALA A 226 -48.26 35.61 5.94
N PRO A 227 -49.48 36.12 5.73
CA PRO A 227 -49.71 37.32 4.94
C PRO A 227 -49.21 38.57 5.68
N ALA A 228 -48.62 39.49 4.91
CA ALA A 228 -48.19 40.81 5.34
C ALA A 228 -49.42 41.64 5.80
N GLY A 229 -49.68 41.62 7.11
CA GLY A 229 -50.64 42.50 7.76
C GLY A 229 -50.00 43.85 8.09
N ARG A 230 -50.31 44.85 7.27
CA ARG A 230 -50.15 46.28 7.52
C ARG A 230 -50.80 46.62 8.87
N ALA A 231 -50.03 47.07 9.85
CA ALA A 231 -50.54 47.67 11.07
C ALA A 231 -50.06 49.13 11.16
N GLU A 232 -51.04 50.02 11.24
CA GLU A 232 -50.93 51.47 11.38
C GLU A 232 -50.22 51.89 12.66
N LEU A 233 -49.48 53.00 12.56
CA LEU A 233 -49.18 53.95 13.66
C LEU A 233 -50.33 54.97 13.76
N PRO A 234 -50.43 55.86 14.77
CA PRO A 234 -50.17 55.82 16.24
C PRO A 234 -51.40 56.44 17.01
N PRO A 235 -51.40 56.93 18.29
CA PRO A 235 -50.63 58.11 18.74
C PRO A 235 -50.11 58.14 20.21
N ARG A 236 -48.97 58.82 20.37
CA ARG A 236 -48.66 59.92 21.31
C ARG A 236 -49.03 59.78 22.80
N ARG A 237 -48.00 59.69 23.66
CA ARG A 237 -47.98 60.33 24.97
C ARG A 237 -46.71 61.16 25.16
N ALA A 238 -46.89 62.47 25.20
CA ALA A 238 -45.99 63.48 25.77
C ALA A 238 -45.80 63.19 27.28
N GLN A 239 -44.79 63.62 28.03
CA GLN A 239 -43.56 64.39 27.89
C GLN A 239 -43.05 64.46 29.34
N GLN A 240 -41.74 64.36 29.58
CA GLN A 240 -41.11 65.24 30.56
C GLN A 240 -39.60 65.27 30.40
N ASP A 241 -39.13 66.50 30.26
CA ASP A 241 -37.80 67.00 29.98
C ASP A 241 -36.82 66.79 31.15
N VAL A 242 -35.51 66.93 30.89
CA VAL A 242 -34.72 68.11 31.31
C VAL A 242 -33.21 67.92 30.98
N ALA A 243 -32.70 68.90 30.23
CA ALA A 243 -31.35 69.48 30.17
C ALA A 243 -30.14 68.68 29.60
N GLY A 244 -29.70 69.09 28.40
CA GLY A 244 -28.27 69.37 28.12
C GLY A 244 -27.91 70.81 28.56
N PRO A 245 -26.80 71.46 28.11
CA PRO A 245 -26.05 71.19 26.87
C PRO A 245 -24.52 71.49 26.91
N LEU A 246 -23.91 71.54 25.70
CA LEU A 246 -22.62 72.17 25.32
C LEU A 246 -21.36 71.37 25.68
N GLY A 247 -20.32 71.21 24.85
CA GLY A 247 -19.86 71.86 23.62
C GLY A 247 -18.32 71.66 23.56
N PRO A 248 -17.69 71.70 22.39
CA PRO A 248 -16.43 70.98 22.11
C PRO A 248 -15.18 71.87 22.24
N ASP A 249 -14.00 71.27 22.49
CA ASP A 249 -12.73 71.93 22.18
C ASP A 249 -11.60 70.98 21.73
N LEU A 250 -11.05 71.39 20.60
CA LEU A 250 -9.76 71.14 19.96
C LEU A 250 -8.58 70.86 20.93
N GLN A 251 -7.59 70.03 20.56
CA GLN A 251 -6.41 70.44 19.76
C GLN A 251 -5.25 69.40 19.82
N SER A 252 -4.68 69.14 18.63
CA SER A 252 -3.24 68.98 18.30
C SER A 252 -2.36 67.84 18.85
N GLY A 253 -1.68 67.14 17.92
CA GLY A 253 -0.37 66.52 18.17
C GLY A 253 0.03 65.38 17.22
N ARG A 254 0.79 65.70 16.17
CA ARG A 254 1.33 64.79 15.13
C ARG A 254 2.54 63.95 15.58
N HIS A 255 2.81 62.90 14.78
CA HIS A 255 4.10 62.18 14.55
C HIS A 255 4.47 61.12 15.60
N GLY A 256 5.01 59.93 15.26
CA GLY A 256 5.57 59.43 14.00
C GLY A 256 5.87 57.93 14.09
N ALA A 257 6.35 57.40 12.98
CA ALA A 257 6.60 55.99 12.69
C ALA A 257 7.74 55.34 13.49
N GLU A 258 7.74 54.01 13.43
CA GLU A 258 8.69 52.97 13.89
C GLU A 258 10.19 53.32 13.84
N PRO A 259 11.04 52.63 14.63
CA PRO A 259 11.96 51.71 13.91
C PRO A 259 12.36 50.42 14.65
N VAL A 260 12.49 49.36 13.83
CA VAL A 260 13.54 48.32 13.77
C VAL A 260 14.70 48.48 14.76
N ARG A 261 14.99 47.41 15.52
CA ARG A 261 16.30 47.21 16.18
C ARG A 261 16.88 45.83 15.92
N ARG A 262 18.00 45.86 15.20
CA ARG A 262 18.99 44.80 14.95
C ARG A 262 20.10 45.00 15.99
N ASP A 263 20.53 43.96 16.68
CA ASP A 263 21.83 43.94 17.35
C ASP A 263 22.46 42.53 17.32
N GLN A 264 23.68 42.49 16.81
CA GLN A 264 24.75 41.48 16.81
C GLN A 264 26.06 42.33 16.80
N PRO A 265 27.31 41.84 17.01
CA PRO A 265 27.83 40.53 17.42
C PRO A 265 29.03 40.60 18.41
N ARG A 266 29.60 39.45 18.83
CA ARG A 266 31.03 39.14 19.16
C ARG A 266 31.12 37.97 20.16
N SER A 267 32.16 37.15 20.26
CA SER A 267 33.21 36.60 19.37
C SER A 267 34.02 35.60 20.25
N ASP A 268 34.58 34.58 19.60
CA ASP A 268 35.76 33.77 19.97
C ASP A 268 35.67 32.66 21.04
N GLY A 269 36.08 31.47 20.59
CA GLY A 269 36.26 30.27 21.43
C GLY A 269 36.61 29.00 20.64
N ARG A 270 37.71 29.07 19.87
CA ARG A 270 38.37 27.95 19.17
C ARG A 270 38.80 26.86 20.16
N SER A 271 38.48 25.58 19.88
CA SER A 271 39.24 24.42 20.39
C SER A 271 39.06 23.21 19.47
N GLU A 272 40.21 22.76 18.99
CA GLU A 272 40.47 21.60 18.15
C GLU A 272 40.35 20.26 18.92
N THR A 273 40.18 19.18 18.13
CA THR A 273 40.59 17.79 18.41
C THR A 273 39.89 17.01 19.53
N ILE A 274 39.25 15.88 19.15
CA ILE A 274 39.73 14.51 19.41
C ILE A 274 38.80 13.53 18.67
N ARG A 275 39.33 12.92 17.60
CA ARG A 275 38.85 11.64 17.05
C ARG A 275 39.28 10.54 18.01
N ARG A 276 38.36 9.68 18.47
CA ARG A 276 38.69 8.39 19.09
C ARG A 276 38.54 7.26 18.06
N PRO A 277 39.60 6.48 17.76
CA PRO A 277 39.51 5.24 16.99
C PRO A 277 39.10 4.05 17.90
N PRO A 278 38.67 2.91 17.33
CA PRO A 278 38.26 1.73 18.10
C PRO A 278 39.48 0.94 18.63
N PRO A 279 39.37 0.21 19.74
CA PRO A 279 40.43 -0.70 20.17
C PRO A 279 40.36 -2.01 19.38
N SER A 280 41.37 -2.24 18.55
CA SER A 280 41.73 -3.56 18.03
C SER A 280 42.67 -4.27 19.00
N GLY A 281 42.40 -5.55 19.26
CA GLY A 281 43.40 -6.55 19.62
C GLY A 281 43.70 -6.75 21.10
N ARG A 282 43.17 -7.84 21.68
CA ARG A 282 43.99 -8.67 22.57
C ARG A 282 43.67 -10.15 22.37
N ASN A 283 44.64 -10.84 21.80
CA ASN A 283 44.79 -12.28 21.79
C ASN A 283 44.66 -12.84 23.21
N GLY A 284 43.86 -13.89 23.35
CA GLY A 284 43.79 -14.74 24.53
C GLY A 284 43.51 -16.17 24.09
N HIS A 285 44.55 -16.85 23.62
CA HIS A 285 44.57 -18.30 23.59
C HIS A 285 44.33 -18.83 25.00
N GLN A 286 43.30 -19.65 25.20
CA GLN A 286 43.31 -20.64 26.27
C GLN A 286 42.93 -22.00 25.70
N ALA A 287 43.88 -22.90 25.88
CA ALA A 287 43.92 -24.25 25.36
C ALA A 287 42.98 -25.19 26.12
N ASN A 288 42.64 -26.27 25.41
CA ASN A 288 42.10 -27.53 25.91
C ASN A 288 42.73 -27.96 27.25
N ASN A 289 41.88 -28.35 28.20
CA ASN A 289 42.27 -29.30 29.24
C ASN A 289 41.39 -30.54 29.15
N TYR A 290 42.03 -31.62 28.72
CA TYR A 290 41.67 -33.00 29.03
C TYR A 290 41.99 -33.29 30.51
N GLN A 291 41.02 -33.82 31.26
CA GLN A 291 41.26 -34.69 32.41
C GLN A 291 40.18 -35.79 32.34
N ARG A 292 40.53 -37.03 31.98
CA ARG A 292 41.20 -38.11 32.72
C ARG A 292 40.18 -39.02 33.38
#